data_AF-A0A2A4HPU0-F1
#
_entry.id   AF-A0A2A4HPU0-F1
#
_cell.length_a   1.000
_cell.length_b   1.000
_cell.length_c   1.000
_cell.angle_alpha   90.00
_cell.angle_beta   90.00
_cell.angle_gamma   90.00
#
_symmetry.space_group_name_H-M   'P 1'
#
loop_
_entity.id
_entity.type
_entity.pdbx_description
1 polymer ?
#
loop_
_entity_poly.entity_id
_entity_poly.type
_entity_poly.pdbx_seq_one_letter_code
_entity_poly.pdbx_strand_id
1 'polypeptide(L)'
;MIKRVNNILNNIAYLSFLLGVASGIAMTSLIFVSTLMRYLGGRPLRFSDELAGLLFLTLTFLCLPYVLNKGRHIRIEILVSLMPKSIVNIMDFIAVIVLLTFCSIFAYESWNFMHFSLSLSSRTDISGILLWPWMSIMTFSMVLCILIQLSHGFTQPTANVTSTEDVI
;
A
#
# COMPACT_ATOMS: atom_id res chain seq x y z
N MET A 1 -10.28 -5.86 -25.67
CA MET A 1 -10.56 -6.37 -24.31
C MET A 1 -9.51 -5.90 -23.29
N ILE A 2 -8.21 -6.03 -23.57
CA ILE A 2 -7.08 -5.65 -22.68
C ILE A 2 -7.15 -4.19 -22.17
N LYS A 3 -7.47 -3.21 -23.03
CA LYS A 3 -7.62 -1.80 -22.62
C LYS A 3 -8.72 -1.57 -21.56
N ARG A 4 -9.81 -2.34 -21.61
CA ARG A 4 -10.92 -2.23 -20.64
C ARG A 4 -10.50 -2.77 -19.28
N VAL A 5 -9.77 -3.90 -19.26
CA VAL A 5 -9.23 -4.49 -18.02
C VAL A 5 -8.25 -3.53 -17.33
N ASN A 6 -7.32 -2.94 -18.10
CA ASN A 6 -6.34 -2.03 -17.52
C ASN A 6 -6.98 -0.75 -16.96
N ASN A 7 -8.04 -0.24 -17.61
CA ASN A 7 -8.77 0.93 -17.12
C ASN A 7 -9.54 0.64 -15.81
N ILE A 8 -10.10 -0.58 -15.69
CA ILE A 8 -10.77 -1.01 -14.45
C ILE A 8 -9.76 -1.14 -13.31
N LEU A 9 -8.62 -1.79 -13.56
CA LEU A 9 -7.57 -1.94 -12.55
C LEU A 9 -7.04 -0.59 -12.07
N ASN A 10 -6.83 0.35 -12.99
CA ASN A 10 -6.38 1.70 -12.64
C ASN A 10 -7.43 2.46 -11.82
N ASN A 11 -8.72 2.34 -12.15
CA ASN A 11 -9.79 2.96 -11.37
C ASN A 11 -9.89 2.37 -9.95
N ILE A 12 -9.75 1.05 -9.82
CA ILE A 12 -9.75 0.37 -8.51
C ILE A 12 -8.54 0.84 -7.68
N ALA A 13 -7.35 0.88 -8.28
CA ALA A 13 -6.14 1.35 -7.62
C ALA A 13 -6.23 2.84 -7.22
N TYR A 14 -6.87 3.67 -8.05
CA TYR A 14 -7.09 5.07 -7.72
C TYR A 14 -8.09 5.24 -6.58
N LEU A 15 -9.17 4.45 -6.58
CA LEU A 15 -10.14 4.46 -5.49
C LEU A 15 -9.53 3.98 -4.17
N SER A 16 -8.72 2.91 -4.21
CA SER A 16 -7.98 2.44 -3.03
C SER A 16 -7.05 3.54 -2.53
N PHE A 17 -6.29 4.18 -3.42
CA PHE A 17 -5.43 5.30 -3.06
C PHE A 17 -6.20 6.44 -2.37
N LEU A 18 -7.36 6.85 -2.89
CA LEU A 18 -8.18 7.90 -2.28
C LEU A 18 -8.65 7.52 -0.87
N LEU A 19 -9.09 6.26 -0.69
CA LEU A 19 -9.46 5.74 0.62
C LEU A 19 -8.27 5.72 1.59
N GLY A 20 -7.06 5.39 1.09
CA GLY A 20 -5.83 5.45 1.87
C GLY A 20 -5.52 6.87 2.33
N VAL A 21 -5.56 7.85 1.43
CA VAL A 21 -5.35 9.27 1.76
C VAL A 21 -6.38 9.75 2.79
N ALA A 22 -7.65 9.39 2.62
CA ALA A 22 -8.69 9.72 3.59
C ALA A 22 -8.39 9.14 4.98
N SER A 23 -7.87 7.92 5.06
CA SER A 23 -7.47 7.31 6.33
C SER A 23 -6.27 8.02 6.97
N GLY A 24 -5.31 8.50 6.17
CA GLY A 24 -4.19 9.32 6.64
C GLY A 24 -4.63 10.68 7.22
N ILE A 25 -5.59 11.34 6.59
CA ILE A 25 -6.20 12.58 7.11
C ILE A 25 -6.94 12.28 8.42
N ALA A 26 -7.71 11.20 8.47
CA ALA A 26 -8.43 10.77 9.67
C ALA A 26 -7.46 10.45 10.83
N MET A 27 -6.38 9.73 10.55
CA MET A 27 -5.33 9.41 11.53
C MET A 27 -4.70 10.67 12.10
N THR A 28 -4.28 11.59 11.23
CA THR A 28 -3.64 12.85 11.63
C THR A 28 -4.59 13.69 12.49
N SER A 29 -5.84 13.81 12.07
CA SER A 29 -6.87 14.53 12.81
C SER A 29 -7.14 13.91 14.18
N LEU A 30 -7.20 12.57 14.23
CA LEU A 30 -7.41 11.82 15.46
C LEU A 30 -6.26 12.02 16.45
N ILE A 31 -5.01 11.91 16.01
CA ILE A 31 -3.83 12.14 16.86
C ILE A 31 -3.80 13.59 17.34
N PHE A 32 -4.11 14.54 16.44
CA PHE A 32 -4.18 15.95 16.79
C PHE A 32 -5.22 16.22 17.88
N VAL A 33 -6.44 15.69 17.75
CA VAL A 33 -7.49 15.81 18.78
C VAL A 33 -7.09 15.12 20.08
N SER A 34 -6.50 13.92 20.02
CA SER A 34 -6.02 13.20 21.20
C SER A 34 -4.96 14.00 21.96
N THR A 35 -4.06 14.64 21.21
CA THR A 35 -3.00 15.50 21.74
C THR A 35 -3.59 16.77 22.38
N LEU A 36 -4.53 17.44 21.71
CA LEU A 36 -5.24 18.59 22.26
C LEU A 36 -6.00 18.24 23.55
N MET A 37 -6.74 17.12 23.58
CA MET A 37 -7.45 16.68 24.77
C MET A 37 -6.51 16.36 25.93
N ARG A 38 -5.31 15.84 25.63
CA ARG A 38 -4.29 15.56 26.63
C ARG A 38 -3.75 16.84 27.27
N TYR A 39 -3.46 17.87 26.47
CA TYR A 39 -2.88 19.12 26.97
C TYR A 39 -3.91 20.12 27.51
N LEU A 40 -5.11 20.20 26.93
CA LEU A 40 -6.15 21.17 27.28
C LEU A 40 -7.25 20.59 28.19
N GLY A 41 -7.60 19.32 28.01
CA GLY A 41 -8.75 18.69 28.66
C GLY A 41 -8.44 17.72 29.80
N GLY A 42 -7.17 17.37 30.01
CA GLY A 42 -6.72 16.46 31.09
C GLY A 42 -7.22 15.01 31.00
N ARG A 43 -7.89 14.62 29.91
CA ARG A 43 -8.42 13.25 29.69
C ARG A 43 -7.91 12.71 28.35
N PRO A 44 -6.86 11.86 28.35
CA PRO A 44 -6.32 11.30 27.10
C PRO A 44 -7.28 10.26 26.51
N LEU A 45 -7.47 10.29 25.18
CA LEU A 45 -8.19 9.26 24.45
C LEU A 45 -7.32 7.99 24.38
N ARG A 46 -7.61 6.98 25.20
CA ARG A 46 -6.77 5.77 25.30
C ARG A 46 -6.78 4.90 24.05
N PHE A 47 -7.81 5.03 23.21
CA PHE A 47 -7.98 4.27 21.98
C PHE A 47 -7.32 4.90 20.76
N SER A 48 -6.83 6.15 20.90
CA SER A 48 -6.29 6.89 19.76
C SER A 48 -5.12 6.17 19.12
N ASP A 49 -4.27 5.56 19.95
CA ASP A 49 -3.01 4.98 19.50
C ASP A 49 -3.26 3.68 18.72
N GLU A 50 -4.19 2.85 19.20
CA GLU A 50 -4.63 1.64 18.50
C GLU A 50 -5.28 1.97 17.16
N LEU A 51 -6.25 2.90 17.16
CA LEU A 51 -6.97 3.28 15.94
C LEU A 51 -6.07 3.98 14.93
N ALA A 52 -5.12 4.79 15.41
CA ALA A 52 -4.10 5.41 14.55
C ALA A 52 -3.22 4.36 13.87
N GLY A 53 -2.79 3.31 14.59
CA GLY A 53 -2.03 2.21 14.00
C GLY A 53 -2.82 1.45 12.92
N LEU A 54 -4.11 1.23 13.14
CA LEU A 54 -4.98 0.59 12.15
C LEU A 54 -5.20 1.48 10.92
N LEU A 55 -5.40 2.79 11.12
CA LEU A 55 -5.51 3.75 10.02
C LEU A 55 -4.19 3.86 9.25
N PHE A 56 -3.04 3.86 9.92
CA PHE A 56 -1.72 3.83 9.28
C PHE A 56 -1.53 2.58 8.40
N LEU A 57 -1.96 1.43 8.89
CA LEU A 57 -1.97 0.18 8.11
C LEU A 57 -2.84 0.34 6.86
N THR A 58 -4.08 0.84 7.01
CA THR A 58 -4.95 1.04 5.85
C THR A 58 -4.34 2.01 4.83
N LEU A 59 -3.78 3.15 5.27
CA LEU A 59 -3.12 4.14 4.43
C LEU A 59 -2.00 3.48 3.61
N THR A 60 -1.10 2.77 4.29
CA THR A 60 0.10 2.19 3.68
C THR A 60 -0.27 1.16 2.63
N PHE A 61 -1.16 0.21 2.96
CA PHE A 61 -1.51 -0.87 2.05
C PHE A 61 -2.43 -0.40 0.92
N LEU A 62 -3.35 0.55 1.12
CA LEU A 62 -4.21 1.03 0.03
C LEU A 62 -3.47 1.88 -1.00
N CYS A 63 -2.40 2.55 -0.59
CA CYS A 63 -1.58 3.41 -1.45
C CYS A 63 -0.63 2.60 -2.36
N LEU A 64 -0.16 1.44 -1.88
CA LEU A 64 0.85 0.61 -2.54
C LEU A 64 0.52 0.23 -4.00
N PRO A 65 -0.69 -0.26 -4.34
CA PRO A 65 -1.01 -0.71 -5.70
C PRO A 65 -0.97 0.44 -6.71
N TYR A 66 -1.40 1.64 -6.30
CA TYR A 66 -1.37 2.83 -7.16
C TYR A 66 0.04 3.32 -7.42
N VAL A 67 0.90 3.32 -6.39
CA VAL A 67 2.33 3.69 -6.52
C VAL A 67 3.04 2.70 -7.45
N LEU A 68 2.78 1.40 -7.29
CA LEU A 68 3.32 0.36 -8.14
C LEU A 68 2.89 0.55 -9.61
N ASN A 69 1.59 0.80 -9.84
CA ASN A 69 1.03 1.07 -11.17
C ASN A 69 1.70 2.25 -11.87
N LYS A 70 2.07 3.29 -11.12
CA LYS A 70 2.73 4.49 -11.65
C LYS A 70 4.24 4.36 -11.84
N GLY A 71 4.84 3.22 -11.48
CA GLY A 71 6.29 3.06 -11.60
C GLY A 71 7.09 3.93 -10.64
N ARG A 72 6.44 4.50 -9.62
CA ARG A 72 7.07 5.43 -8.65
C ARG A 72 7.74 4.71 -7.48
N HIS A 73 8.11 3.45 -7.68
CA HIS A 73 8.95 2.72 -6.75
C HIS A 73 10.39 3.21 -6.87
N ILE A 74 11.15 3.17 -5.77
CA ILE A 74 12.53 3.68 -5.74
C ILE A 74 13.38 2.83 -6.71
N ARG A 75 13.75 3.41 -7.84
CA ARG A 75 14.69 2.85 -8.82
C ARG A 75 15.95 3.69 -8.83
N ILE A 76 17.12 3.07 -8.72
CA ILE A 76 18.39 3.77 -8.84
C ILE A 76 18.70 3.95 -10.32
N GLU A 77 18.14 5.00 -10.92
CA GLU A 77 18.26 5.28 -12.36
C GLU A 77 19.71 5.45 -12.83
N ILE A 78 20.56 6.01 -11.96
CA ILE A 78 22.00 6.18 -12.22
C ILE A 78 22.63 4.83 -12.54
N LEU A 79 22.37 3.80 -11.73
CA LEU A 79 22.94 2.46 -11.92
C LEU A 79 22.44 1.80 -13.21
N VAL A 80 21.18 2.05 -13.58
CA VAL A 80 20.56 1.55 -14.82
C VAL A 80 21.19 2.23 -16.05
N SER A 81 21.50 3.52 -15.97
CA SER A 81 22.07 4.31 -17.08
C SER A 81 23.51 3.92 -17.44
N LEU A 82 24.28 3.38 -16.49
CA LEU A 82 25.65 2.90 -16.73
C LEU A 82 25.72 1.48 -17.32
N MET A 83 24.62 0.73 -17.30
CA MET A 83 24.59 -0.69 -17.70
C MET A 83 24.13 -0.87 -19.17
N PRO A 84 24.64 -1.89 -19.88
CA PRO A 84 24.14 -2.23 -21.21
C PRO A 84 22.68 -2.72 -21.16
N LYS A 85 21.90 -2.39 -22.20
CA LYS A 85 20.45 -2.65 -22.28
C LYS A 85 20.04 -4.11 -21.97
N SER A 86 20.87 -5.08 -22.34
CA SER A 86 20.60 -6.50 -22.07
C SER A 86 20.62 -6.84 -20.58
N ILE A 87 21.52 -6.23 -19.81
CA ILE A 87 21.61 -6.45 -18.36
C ILE A 87 20.42 -5.80 -17.66
N VAL A 88 20.03 -4.60 -18.10
CA VAL A 88 18.85 -3.89 -17.56
C VAL A 88 17.58 -4.73 -17.71
N ASN A 89 17.37 -5.32 -18.89
CA ASN A 89 16.20 -6.19 -19.13
C ASN A 89 16.19 -7.43 -18.22
N ILE A 90 17.36 -8.04 -17.97
CA ILE A 90 17.48 -9.19 -17.06
C ILE A 90 17.19 -8.76 -15.62
N MET A 91 17.74 -7.63 -15.18
CA MET A 91 17.49 -7.08 -13.85
C MET A 91 16.02 -6.74 -13.64
N ASP A 92 15.37 -6.12 -14.64
CA ASP A 92 13.94 -5.82 -14.60
C ASP A 92 13.10 -7.09 -14.49
N PHE A 93 13.44 -8.13 -15.26
CA PHE A 93 12.77 -9.42 -15.20
C PHE A 93 12.92 -10.08 -13.82
N ILE A 94 14.14 -10.11 -13.27
CA ILE A 94 14.41 -10.64 -11.93
C ILE A 94 13.60 -9.86 -10.88
N ALA A 95 13.59 -8.53 -10.95
CA ALA A 95 12.86 -7.71 -9.99
C ALA A 95 11.33 -7.90 -10.09
N VAL A 96 10.77 -8.13 -11.29
CA VAL A 96 9.36 -8.52 -11.44
C VAL A 96 9.09 -9.87 -10.77
N ILE A 97 9.96 -10.85 -10.95
CA ILE A 97 9.81 -12.18 -10.30
C ILE A 97 9.86 -12.02 -8.78
N VAL A 98 10.87 -11.31 -8.26
CA VAL A 98 11.03 -11.08 -6.82
C VAL A 98 9.80 -10.39 -6.24
N LEU A 99 9.29 -9.36 -6.92
CA LEU A 99 8.08 -8.66 -6.51
C LEU A 99 6.86 -9.60 -6.48
N LEU A 100 6.64 -10.39 -7.55
CA LEU A 100 5.53 -11.33 -7.61
C LEU A 100 5.62 -12.41 -6.53
N THR A 101 6.82 -12.95 -6.29
CA THR A 101 7.05 -13.92 -5.22
C THR A 101 6.77 -13.31 -3.86
N PHE A 102 7.29 -12.11 -3.59
CA PHE A 102 7.04 -11.39 -2.35
C PHE A 102 5.55 -11.13 -2.13
N CYS A 103 4.85 -10.55 -3.11
CA CYS A 103 3.42 -10.29 -3.00
C CYS A 103 2.61 -11.57 -2.81
N SER A 104 2.99 -12.68 -3.45
CA SER A 104 2.28 -13.96 -3.32
C SER A 104 2.44 -14.56 -1.93
N ILE A 105 3.67 -14.59 -1.40
CA ILE A 105 3.94 -15.07 -0.03
C ILE A 105 3.22 -14.18 0.98
N PHE A 106 3.31 -12.85 0.81
CA PHE A 106 2.69 -11.90 1.71
C PHE A 106 1.16 -12.01 1.68
N ALA A 107 0.55 -12.20 0.50
CA ALA A 107 -0.89 -12.43 0.37
C ALA A 107 -1.33 -13.70 1.09
N TYR A 108 -0.55 -14.79 0.98
CA TYR A 108 -0.83 -16.05 1.66
C TYR A 108 -0.75 -15.92 3.18
N GLU A 109 0.33 -15.32 3.70
CA GLU A 109 0.51 -15.08 5.14
C GLU A 109 -0.56 -14.14 5.69
N SER A 110 -0.88 -13.06 4.96
CA SER A 110 -1.93 -12.11 5.37
C SER A 110 -3.32 -12.77 5.39
N TRP A 111 -3.59 -13.68 4.45
CA TRP A 111 -4.84 -14.45 4.42
C TRP A 111 -4.93 -15.40 5.61
N ASN A 112 -3.87 -16.15 5.91
CA ASN A 112 -3.83 -17.02 7.09
C ASN A 112 -4.00 -16.23 8.38
N PHE A 113 -3.34 -15.06 8.47
CA PHE A 113 -3.45 -14.17 9.62
C PHE A 113 -4.88 -13.62 9.79
N MET A 114 -5.54 -13.24 8.69
CA MET A 114 -6.95 -12.84 8.70
C MET A 114 -7.86 -13.97 9.19
N HIS A 115 -7.68 -15.21 8.70
CA HIS A 115 -8.45 -16.37 9.15
C HIS A 115 -8.22 -16.70 10.62
N PHE A 116 -6.97 -16.62 11.07
CA PHE A 116 -6.62 -16.80 12.47
C PHE A 116 -7.33 -15.76 13.34
N SER A 117 -7.26 -14.48 12.96
CA SER A 117 -7.94 -13.39 13.68
C SER A 117 -9.46 -13.52 13.69
N LEU A 118 -10.06 -14.01 12.59
CA LEU A 118 -11.50 -14.32 12.52
C LEU A 118 -11.88 -15.44 13.49
N SER A 119 -11.12 -16.54 13.49
CA SER A 119 -11.40 -17.70 14.34
C SER A 119 -11.32 -17.36 15.83
N LEU A 120 -10.38 -16.48 16.20
CA LEU A 120 -10.16 -16.05 17.58
C LEU A 120 -10.99 -14.82 17.96
N SER A 121 -11.79 -14.26 17.03
CA SER A 121 -12.51 -13.00 17.19
C SER A 121 -11.62 -11.91 17.83
N SER A 122 -10.37 -11.83 17.38
CA SER A 122 -9.35 -10.99 18.03
C SER A 122 -9.75 -9.52 18.01
N ARG A 123 -9.55 -8.89 19.16
CA ARG A 123 -9.88 -7.49 19.42
C ARG A 123 -8.66 -6.75 19.94
N THR A 124 -8.62 -5.44 19.75
CA THR A 124 -7.61 -4.60 20.40
C THR A 124 -7.77 -4.61 21.92
N ASP A 125 -6.66 -4.53 22.64
CA ASP A 125 -6.59 -4.75 24.09
C ASP A 125 -7.38 -3.70 24.88
N ILE A 126 -7.36 -2.44 24.44
CA ILE A 126 -7.98 -1.33 25.16
C ILE A 126 -9.41 -1.08 24.68
N SER A 127 -9.62 -1.03 23.37
CA SER A 127 -10.91 -0.61 22.79
C SER A 127 -11.77 -1.70 22.21
N GLY A 128 -11.31 -2.95 22.18
CA GLY A 128 -12.14 -4.05 21.71
C GLY A 128 -12.39 -4.02 20.20
N ILE A 129 -11.58 -3.28 19.43
CA ILE A 129 -11.78 -3.07 17.98
C ILE A 129 -11.47 -4.37 17.25
N LEU A 130 -12.36 -4.78 16.35
CA LEU A 130 -12.17 -5.98 15.53
C LEU A 130 -10.98 -5.80 14.58
N LEU A 131 -10.04 -6.74 14.60
CA LEU A 131 -8.81 -6.66 13.80
C LEU A 131 -8.96 -7.23 12.38
N TRP A 132 -9.87 -8.19 12.19
CA TRP A 132 -10.01 -8.90 10.91
C TRP A 132 -10.27 -8.00 9.69
N PRO A 133 -11.06 -6.89 9.74
CA PRO A 133 -11.31 -6.06 8.57
C PRO A 133 -10.02 -5.39 8.08
N TRP A 134 -9.16 -4.98 9.00
CA TRP A 134 -7.88 -4.36 8.69
C TRP A 134 -6.85 -5.34 8.14
N MET A 135 -6.90 -6.60 8.56
CA MET A 135 -6.09 -7.64 7.93
C MET A 135 -6.56 -7.96 6.51
N SER A 136 -7.88 -7.96 6.27
CA SER A 136 -8.43 -8.20 4.92
C SER A 136 -7.93 -7.20 3.88
N ILE A 137 -7.68 -5.96 4.31
CA ILE A 137 -7.13 -4.88 3.49
C ILE A 137 -5.72 -5.21 3.00
N MET A 138 -4.88 -5.82 3.85
CA MET A 138 -3.52 -6.20 3.47
C MET A 138 -3.54 -7.24 2.34
N THR A 139 -4.38 -8.26 2.49
CA THR A 139 -4.53 -9.29 1.46
C THR A 139 -5.10 -8.73 0.17
N PHE A 140 -6.13 -7.88 0.26
CA PHE A 140 -6.71 -7.20 -0.89
C PHE A 140 -5.66 -6.37 -1.65
N SER A 141 -4.83 -5.61 -0.93
CA SER A 141 -3.76 -4.81 -1.52
C SER A 141 -2.74 -5.66 -2.28
N MET A 142 -2.23 -6.75 -1.68
CA MET A 142 -1.26 -7.62 -2.35
C MET A 142 -1.84 -8.29 -3.59
N VAL A 143 -3.09 -8.75 -3.53
CA VAL A 143 -3.77 -9.33 -4.71
C VAL A 143 -3.89 -8.27 -5.81
N LEU A 144 -4.23 -7.03 -5.46
CA LEU A 144 -4.30 -5.94 -6.43
C LEU A 144 -2.92 -5.62 -7.04
N CYS A 145 -1.84 -5.62 -6.26
CA CYS A 145 -0.47 -5.47 -6.77
C CYS A 145 -0.10 -6.58 -7.78
N ILE A 146 -0.44 -7.84 -7.48
CA ILE A 146 -0.21 -8.97 -8.40
C ILE A 146 -0.96 -8.75 -9.71
N LEU A 147 -2.24 -8.38 -9.64
CA LEU A 147 -3.06 -8.12 -10.83
C LEU A 147 -2.53 -6.95 -11.66
N ILE A 148 -2.05 -5.88 -11.03
CA ILE A 148 -1.45 -4.73 -11.71
C ILE A 148 -0.14 -5.13 -12.39
N GLN A 149 0.71 -5.92 -11.72
CA GLN A 149 1.97 -6.39 -12.28
C GLN A 149 1.73 -7.34 -13.46
N LEU A 150 0.77 -8.25 -13.36
CA LEU A 150 0.37 -9.13 -14.47
C LEU A 150 -0.20 -8.34 -15.66
N SER A 151 -0.92 -7.24 -15.40
CA SER A 151 -1.46 -6.36 -16.44
C SER A 151 -0.37 -5.58 -17.21
N HIS A 152 0.72 -5.17 -16.52
CA HIS A 152 1.87 -4.50 -17.14
C HIS A 152 2.82 -5.46 -17.86
N GLY A 153 2.77 -6.75 -17.53
CA GLY A 153 3.68 -7.76 -18.05
C GLY A 153 5.06 -7.71 -17.39
N PHE A 154 6.07 -8.26 -18.06
CA PHE A 154 7.47 -8.29 -17.58
C PHE A 154 8.23 -6.98 -17.76
N THR A 155 7.58 -5.95 -18.29
CA THR A 155 8.16 -4.60 -18.40
C THR A 155 7.76 -3.81 -17.16
N GLN A 156 8.75 -3.37 -16.40
CA GLN A 156 8.47 -2.54 -15.24
C GLN A 156 7.89 -1.19 -15.68
N PRO A 157 6.83 -0.69 -15.05
CA PRO A 157 6.34 0.65 -15.32
C PRO A 157 7.45 1.64 -15.00
N THR A 158 7.95 2.36 -15.99
CA THR A 158 8.92 3.44 -15.77
C THR A 158 8.15 4.69 -15.37
N ALA A 159 8.58 5.34 -14.28
CA ALA A 159 8.12 6.70 -14.01
C ALA A 159 8.52 7.58 -15.21
N ASN A 160 7.55 8.24 -15.83
CA ASN A 160 7.88 9.38 -16.69
C ASN A 160 8.40 10.47 -15.76
N VAL A 161 9.72 10.57 -15.64
CA VAL A 161 10.37 11.76 -15.09
C VAL A 161 10.15 12.88 -16.11
N THR A 162 8.96 13.48 -16.09
CA THR A 162 8.82 14.83 -16.62
C THR A 162 9.57 15.71 -15.64
N SER A 163 10.80 16.05 -16.01
CA SER A 163 11.68 17.04 -15.40
C SER A 163 11.05 18.44 -15.42
N THR A 164 9.93 18.61 -14.70
CA THR A 164 9.21 19.87 -14.56
C THR A 164 9.13 20.38 -13.12
N GLU A 165 9.69 19.64 -12.15
CA GLU A 165 9.74 20.09 -10.73
C GLU A 165 11.10 20.69 -10.33
N ASP A 166 12.11 20.72 -11.20
CA ASP A 166 13.40 21.39 -10.95
C ASP A 166 13.40 22.90 -11.31
N VAL A 167 12.23 23.51 -11.48
CA VAL A 167 12.09 24.95 -11.77
C VAL A 167 11.01 25.59 -10.89
N ILE A 168 11.18 25.53 -9.56
CA ILE A 168 10.73 26.57 -8.63
C ILE A 168 11.76 26.72 -7.51
#